data_AF-A0A8H7WCH9-F1
#
_entry.id   AF-A0A8H7WCH9-F1
#
_cell.length_a   1.000
_cell.length_b   1.000
_cell.length_c   1.000
_cell.angle_alpha   90.00
_cell.angle_beta   90.00
_cell.angle_gamma   90.00
#
_symmetry.space_group_name_H-M   'P 1'
#
loop_
_entity.id
_entity.type
_entity.pdbx_description
1 polymer ?
#
loop_
_entity_poly.entity_id
_entity_poly.type
_entity_poly.pdbx_seq_one_letter_code
_entity_poly.pdbx_strand_id
1 'polypeptide(L)'
;MTTRYTLWASGYEVYDRLSASYQKFLESLTATYAQPRFNEAADKNGFKIYSGKHPKVIADTARLMIVEPRGAPENVGEKLEAIYPVIRTNPVTGWKSIFAVGHHVQHINDLAPEESKALLDWFVRLIVDNHDLQVRHRWQNANDLAIWDNRSVYHAATPDYLDQNIGERTGQRAVSLGERPYLDPQSTGRREALAKEAAA
;
A
#
# COMPACT_ATOMS: atom_id res chain seq x y z
N MET A 1 19.31 -7.70 22.26
CA MET A 1 18.83 -8.69 21.26
C MET A 1 18.44 -7.91 20.02
N THR A 2 19.20 -8.00 18.93
CA THR A 2 18.90 -7.33 17.67
C THR A 2 17.95 -8.18 16.86
N THR A 3 16.87 -7.59 16.39
CA THR A 3 15.72 -8.39 15.99
C THR A 3 15.40 -8.36 14.51
N ARG A 4 15.97 -7.42 13.73
CA ARG A 4 16.02 -7.47 12.24
C ARG A 4 14.70 -7.98 11.65
N TYR A 5 13.59 -7.41 12.11
CA TYR A 5 12.27 -7.92 11.77
C TYR A 5 11.64 -7.13 10.63
N THR A 6 10.86 -7.84 9.83
CA THR A 6 9.79 -7.23 9.06
C THR A 6 8.47 -7.83 9.53
N LEU A 7 7.47 -6.98 9.73
CA LEU A 7 6.11 -7.39 10.04
C LEU A 7 5.25 -7.28 8.78
N TRP A 8 4.35 -8.23 8.59
CA TRP A 8 3.27 -8.16 7.61
C TRP A 8 1.94 -8.38 8.31
N ALA A 9 0.90 -7.71 7.83
CA ALA A 9 -0.44 -7.70 8.39
C ALA A 9 -1.48 -7.97 7.29
N SER A 10 -2.41 -8.89 7.53
CA SER A 10 -3.44 -9.24 6.55
C SER A 10 -4.57 -8.22 6.50
N GLY A 11 -4.72 -7.51 5.38
CA GLY A 11 -5.84 -6.60 5.12
C GLY A 11 -7.18 -7.29 4.91
N TYR A 12 -7.18 -8.57 4.51
CA TYR A 12 -8.38 -9.41 4.52
C TYR A 12 -8.92 -9.61 5.92
N GLU A 13 -8.04 -9.96 6.85
CA GLU A 13 -8.42 -10.18 8.24
C GLU A 13 -8.86 -8.88 8.94
N VAL A 14 -8.31 -7.73 8.53
CA VAL A 14 -8.79 -6.42 8.98
C VAL A 14 -10.21 -6.13 8.46
N TYR A 15 -10.53 -6.48 7.21
CA TYR A 15 -11.88 -6.31 6.67
C TYR A 15 -12.90 -7.29 7.28
N ASP A 16 -12.51 -8.56 7.41
CA ASP A 16 -13.37 -9.66 7.88
C ASP A 16 -13.82 -9.53 9.35
N ARG A 17 -13.10 -8.75 10.16
CA ARG A 17 -13.47 -8.48 11.57
C ARG A 17 -14.42 -7.30 11.74
N LEU A 18 -14.62 -6.50 10.70
CA LEU A 18 -15.55 -5.39 10.76
C LEU A 18 -16.99 -5.91 10.82
N SER A 19 -17.86 -5.16 11.49
CA SER A 19 -19.29 -5.45 11.43
C SER A 19 -19.82 -5.23 10.01
N ALA A 20 -20.85 -5.97 9.62
CA ALA A 20 -21.44 -5.86 8.29
C ALA A 20 -21.91 -4.44 7.95
N SER A 21 -22.38 -3.67 8.95
CA SER A 21 -22.76 -2.27 8.75
C SER A 21 -21.57 -1.39 8.40
N TYR A 22 -20.43 -1.59 9.07
CA TYR A 22 -19.19 -0.87 8.75
C TYR A 22 -18.63 -1.30 7.40
N GLN A 23 -18.69 -2.59 7.05
CA GLN A 23 -18.27 -3.05 5.73
C GLN A 23 -19.04 -2.33 4.62
N LYS A 24 -20.37 -2.29 4.71
CA LYS A 24 -21.22 -1.57 3.73
C LYS A 24 -20.90 -0.09 3.65
N PHE A 25 -20.70 0.57 4.79
CA PHE A 25 -20.32 1.98 4.84
C PHE A 25 -18.96 2.22 4.18
N LEU A 26 -17.94 1.44 4.51
CA LEU A 26 -16.61 1.63 3.93
C LEU A 26 -16.53 1.25 2.44
N GLU A 27 -17.34 0.29 2.00
CA GLU A 27 -17.47 -0.09 0.59
C GLU A 27 -18.03 1.04 -0.30
N SER A 28 -18.77 1.99 0.27
CA SER A 28 -19.27 3.13 -0.49
C SER A 28 -18.25 4.28 -0.64
N LEU A 29 -17.10 4.19 0.04
CA LEU A 29 -16.15 5.28 0.14
C LEU A 29 -14.98 5.13 -0.82
N THR A 30 -14.45 6.28 -1.24
CA THR A 30 -13.16 6.38 -1.92
C THR A 30 -12.20 7.20 -1.07
N ALA A 31 -10.90 7.09 -1.35
CA ALA A 31 -9.88 7.88 -0.69
C ALA A 31 -8.93 8.46 -1.72
N THR A 32 -8.36 9.61 -1.39
CA THR A 32 -7.27 10.23 -2.12
C THR A 32 -5.95 9.70 -1.56
N TYR A 33 -5.23 8.97 -2.40
CA TYR A 33 -3.93 8.38 -2.12
C TYR A 33 -2.85 9.30 -2.66
N ALA A 34 -2.03 9.85 -1.77
CA ALA A 34 -0.97 10.77 -2.15
C ALA A 34 0.25 10.62 -1.23
N GLN A 35 1.43 10.96 -1.76
CA GLN A 35 2.69 11.01 -1.01
C GLN A 35 3.38 12.36 -1.17
N PRO A 36 2.83 13.45 -0.58
CA PRO A 36 3.42 14.78 -0.67
C PRO A 36 4.85 14.83 -0.09
N ARG A 37 5.14 13.95 0.88
CA ARG A 37 6.47 13.81 1.49
C ARG A 37 7.60 13.54 0.50
N PHE A 38 7.32 12.91 -0.65
CA PHE A 38 8.36 12.72 -1.67
C PHE A 38 8.77 14.04 -2.31
N ASN A 39 7.81 14.90 -2.65
CA ASN A 39 8.08 16.22 -3.19
C ASN A 39 8.78 17.10 -2.14
N GLU A 40 8.30 17.09 -0.88
CA GLU A 40 8.94 17.81 0.23
C GLU A 40 10.40 17.36 0.46
N ALA A 41 10.66 16.05 0.38
CA ALA A 41 12.01 15.51 0.50
C ALA A 41 12.90 15.91 -0.68
N ALA A 42 12.37 15.92 -1.90
CA ALA A 42 13.10 16.35 -3.08
C ALA A 42 13.51 17.82 -2.99
N ASP A 43 12.58 18.69 -2.61
CA ASP A 43 12.82 20.13 -2.42
C ASP A 43 13.87 20.37 -1.32
N LYS A 44 13.74 19.70 -0.17
CA LYS A 44 14.67 19.84 0.96
C LYS A 44 16.10 19.40 0.62
N ASN A 45 16.26 18.42 -0.26
CA ASN A 45 17.56 17.83 -0.58
C ASN A 45 18.09 18.28 -1.96
N GLY A 46 17.41 19.21 -2.65
CA GLY A 46 17.90 19.80 -3.90
C GLY A 46 17.89 18.86 -5.11
N PHE A 47 17.01 17.86 -5.13
CA PHE A 47 16.84 16.99 -6.30
C PHE A 47 15.42 17.10 -6.88
N LYS A 48 15.23 16.68 -8.13
CA LYS A 48 13.90 16.64 -8.76
C LYS A 48 13.33 15.24 -8.73
N ILE A 49 12.03 15.12 -8.44
CA ILE A 49 11.30 13.87 -8.62
C ILE A 49 11.32 13.51 -10.11
N TYR A 50 11.61 12.25 -10.41
CA TYR A 50 11.54 11.75 -11.78
C TYR A 50 10.09 11.84 -12.29
N SER A 51 9.85 12.79 -13.18
CA SER A 51 8.51 13.08 -13.69
C SER A 51 8.06 12.15 -14.82
N GLY A 52 8.89 11.18 -15.20
CA GLY A 52 8.72 10.42 -16.44
C GLY A 52 9.09 11.22 -17.68
N LYS A 53 9.49 12.49 -17.55
CA LYS A 53 9.89 13.34 -18.66
C LYS A 53 11.40 13.30 -18.85
N HIS A 54 11.85 12.82 -20.00
CA HIS A 54 13.27 12.73 -20.34
C HIS A 54 13.47 12.95 -21.84
N PRO A 55 14.61 13.56 -22.23
CA PRO A 55 14.94 13.72 -23.63
C PRO A 55 15.28 12.35 -24.22
N LYS A 56 14.57 11.95 -25.28
CA LYS A 56 14.94 10.82 -26.11
C LYS A 56 15.67 11.33 -27.35
N VAL A 57 16.86 10.80 -27.60
CA VAL A 57 17.61 11.07 -28.83
C VAL A 57 16.88 10.37 -29.98
N ILE A 58 16.46 11.15 -30.97
CA ILE A 58 15.78 10.64 -32.17
C ILE A 58 16.63 10.82 -33.44
N ALA A 59 17.65 11.68 -33.38
CA ALA A 59 18.74 11.81 -34.35
C ALA A 59 19.91 12.57 -33.69
N ASP A 60 21.07 12.60 -34.34
CA ASP A 60 22.33 13.16 -33.80
C ASP A 60 22.21 14.60 -33.26
N THR A 61 21.27 15.39 -33.77
CA THR A 61 21.02 16.79 -33.34
C THR A 61 19.61 17.03 -32.78
N ALA A 62 18.75 16.01 -32.75
CA ALA A 62 17.34 16.16 -32.37
C ALA A 62 17.03 15.38 -31.09
N ARG A 63 16.54 16.11 -30.09
CA ARG A 63 16.00 15.56 -28.85
C ARG A 63 14.51 15.87 -28.78
N LEU A 64 13.70 14.83 -28.57
CA LEU A 64 12.28 14.99 -28.24
C LEU A 64 12.09 14.77 -26.74
N MET A 65 11.34 15.66 -26.09
CA MET A 65 10.89 15.40 -24.73
C MET A 65 9.77 14.37 -24.77
N ILE A 66 10.01 13.19 -24.21
CA ILE A 66 9.03 12.13 -24.10
C ILE A 66 8.59 12.02 -22.65
N VAL A 67 7.30 11.73 -22.45
CA VAL A 67 6.75 11.39 -21.13
C VAL A 67 6.51 9.89 -21.12
N GLU A 68 7.35 9.14 -20.42
CA GLU A 68 7.11 7.72 -20.16
C GLU A 68 6.49 7.54 -18.77
N PRO A 69 5.50 6.67 -18.62
CA PRO A 69 4.88 6.45 -17.33
C PRO A 69 5.80 5.75 -16.33
N ARG A 70 5.68 6.07 -15.05
CA ARG A 70 6.38 5.36 -13.96
C ARG A 70 5.64 4.07 -13.58
N GLY A 71 5.66 3.10 -14.49
CA GLY A 71 5.08 1.76 -14.29
C GLY A 71 3.58 1.65 -14.62
N ALA A 72 2.77 2.67 -14.40
CA ALA A 72 1.35 2.70 -14.79
C ALA A 72 1.07 3.89 -15.73
N PRO A 73 0.21 3.77 -16.78
CA PRO A 73 -0.08 4.84 -17.73
C PRO A 73 -0.50 6.17 -17.09
N GLU A 74 -1.20 6.10 -15.96
CA GLU A 74 -1.68 7.27 -15.21
C GLU A 74 -0.58 7.90 -14.33
N ASN A 75 0.52 7.20 -14.07
CA ASN A 75 1.61 7.64 -13.21
C ASN A 75 2.64 8.48 -13.98
N VAL A 76 2.21 9.65 -14.45
CA VAL A 76 3.01 10.63 -15.19
C VAL A 76 3.13 11.95 -14.41
N GLY A 77 4.16 12.75 -14.67
CA GLY A 77 4.34 14.06 -14.01
C GLY A 77 4.88 13.95 -12.57
N GLU A 78 4.90 15.03 -11.81
CA GLU A 78 5.54 15.05 -10.47
C GLU A 78 4.56 14.85 -9.32
N LYS A 79 3.25 14.86 -9.61
CA LYS A 79 2.19 14.64 -8.63
C LYS A 79 1.92 13.13 -8.52
N LEU A 80 2.22 12.56 -7.35
CA LEU A 80 1.96 11.15 -7.05
C LEU A 80 0.64 11.05 -6.30
N GLU A 81 -0.47 11.13 -7.04
CA GLU A 81 -1.82 11.13 -6.49
C GLU A 81 -2.77 10.25 -7.30
N ALA A 82 -3.68 9.56 -6.63
CA ALA A 82 -4.77 8.82 -7.25
C ALA A 82 -5.99 8.70 -6.33
N ILE A 83 -7.16 8.50 -6.92
CA ILE A 83 -8.42 8.24 -6.18
C ILE A 83 -8.81 6.78 -6.39
N TYR A 84 -8.96 6.03 -5.30
CA TYR A 84 -9.34 4.63 -5.31
C TYR A 84 -10.33 4.29 -4.19
N PRO A 85 -11.02 3.14 -4.26
CA PRO A 85 -11.88 2.68 -3.18
C PRO A 85 -11.16 2.56 -1.83
N VAL A 86 -11.89 2.77 -0.73
CA VAL A 86 -11.39 2.47 0.63
C VAL A 86 -11.28 0.96 0.84
N ILE A 87 -12.22 0.20 0.31
CA ILE A 87 -12.20 -1.27 0.25
C ILE A 87 -11.92 -1.69 -1.18
N ARG A 88 -10.93 -2.56 -1.39
CA ARG A 88 -10.60 -3.09 -2.71
C ARG A 88 -10.89 -4.58 -2.81
N THR A 89 -11.13 -5.04 -4.02
CA THR A 89 -11.17 -6.46 -4.39
C THR A 89 -9.76 -6.90 -4.84
N ASN A 90 -9.35 -8.11 -4.43
CA ASN A 90 -8.22 -8.79 -5.05
C ASN A 90 -8.73 -9.56 -6.28
N PRO A 91 -8.24 -9.28 -7.51
CA PRO A 91 -8.73 -9.91 -8.72
C PRO A 91 -8.45 -11.42 -8.81
N VAL A 92 -7.49 -11.93 -8.04
CA VAL A 92 -7.12 -13.35 -8.06
C VAL A 92 -8.03 -14.16 -7.13
N THR A 93 -8.30 -13.63 -5.93
CA THR A 93 -9.07 -14.37 -4.91
C THR A 93 -10.55 -13.98 -4.86
N GLY A 94 -10.92 -12.84 -5.42
CA GLY A 94 -12.26 -12.26 -5.25
C GLY A 94 -12.54 -11.75 -3.83
N TRP A 95 -11.51 -11.64 -2.97
CA TRP A 95 -11.70 -11.21 -1.58
C TRP A 95 -11.49 -9.72 -1.38
N LYS A 96 -12.25 -9.15 -0.45
CA LYS A 96 -12.20 -7.74 -0.03
C LYS A 96 -11.11 -7.49 1.01
N SER A 97 -10.35 -6.43 0.83
CA SER A 97 -9.33 -5.92 1.77
C SER A 97 -9.52 -4.42 1.97
N ILE A 98 -9.25 -3.92 3.18
CA ILE A 98 -9.08 -2.47 3.36
C ILE A 98 -7.86 -2.03 2.53
N PHE A 99 -7.96 -0.91 1.82
CA PHE A 99 -6.89 -0.35 1.01
C PHE A 99 -6.38 0.97 1.57
N ALA A 100 -7.27 1.77 2.15
CA ALA A 100 -6.97 3.09 2.68
C ALA A 100 -6.23 3.02 4.03
N VAL A 101 -5.00 2.50 4.07
CA VAL A 101 -4.23 2.40 5.32
C VAL A 101 -2.82 2.96 5.20
N GLY A 102 -2.39 3.64 6.27
CA GLY A 102 -1.00 4.07 6.46
C GLY A 102 -0.63 5.33 5.69
N HIS A 103 0.66 5.50 5.41
CA HIS A 103 1.24 6.77 4.96
C HIS A 103 0.93 7.16 3.51
N HIS A 104 0.30 6.28 2.74
CA HIS A 104 0.00 6.52 1.32
C HIS A 104 -1.41 7.08 1.09
N VAL A 105 -2.16 7.34 2.16
CA VAL A 105 -3.53 7.86 2.12
C VAL A 105 -3.53 9.24 2.74
N GLN A 106 -4.11 10.20 2.04
CA GLN A 106 -4.21 11.58 2.51
C GLN A 106 -5.51 11.81 3.27
N HIS A 107 -6.65 11.43 2.68
CA HIS A 107 -7.97 11.55 3.27
C HIS A 107 -8.97 10.62 2.59
N ILE A 108 -10.05 10.32 3.29
CA ILE A 108 -11.24 9.64 2.76
C ILE A 108 -12.16 10.71 2.19
N ASN A 109 -12.58 10.51 0.94
CA ASN A 109 -13.43 11.45 0.23
C ASN A 109 -14.85 11.41 0.81
N ASP A 110 -15.58 12.52 0.65
CA ASP A 110 -16.97 12.68 1.07
C ASP A 110 -17.23 12.60 2.59
N LEU A 111 -16.16 12.57 3.40
CA LEU A 111 -16.22 12.67 4.85
C LEU A 111 -15.69 14.01 5.34
N ALA A 112 -16.18 14.47 6.50
CA ALA A 112 -15.57 15.61 7.17
C ALA A 112 -14.11 15.30 7.54
N PRO A 113 -13.20 16.30 7.60
CA PRO A 113 -11.79 16.06 7.90
C PRO A 113 -11.55 15.26 9.17
N GLU A 114 -12.33 15.50 10.22
CA GLU A 114 -12.22 14.77 11.50
C GLU A 114 -12.70 13.32 11.41
N GLU A 115 -13.76 13.06 10.62
CA GLU A 115 -14.26 11.71 10.38
C GLU A 115 -13.25 10.88 9.57
N SER A 116 -12.72 11.48 8.50
CA SER A 116 -11.65 10.89 7.70
C SER A 116 -10.44 10.56 8.57
N LYS A 117 -9.97 11.53 9.38
CA LYS A 117 -8.84 11.33 10.28
C LYS A 117 -9.10 10.20 11.29
N ALA A 118 -10.27 10.21 11.94
CA ALA A 118 -10.63 9.20 12.92
C ALA A 118 -10.66 7.79 12.32
N LEU A 119 -11.20 7.62 11.10
CA LEU A 119 -11.21 6.33 10.40
C LEU A 119 -9.80 5.88 10.00
N LEU A 120 -8.98 6.77 9.45
CA LEU A 120 -7.60 6.42 9.06
C LEU A 120 -6.75 6.02 10.28
N ASP A 121 -6.87 6.75 11.39
CA ASP A 121 -6.22 6.41 12.66
C ASP A 121 -6.72 5.05 13.18
N TRP A 122 -8.02 4.79 13.06
CA TRP A 122 -8.61 3.52 13.47
C TRP A 122 -8.13 2.35 12.60
N PHE A 123 -8.00 2.51 11.28
CA PHE A 123 -7.46 1.46 10.42
C PHE A 123 -6.03 1.08 10.80
N VAL A 124 -5.20 2.05 11.17
CA VAL A 124 -3.85 1.79 11.69
C VAL A 124 -3.93 1.02 13.00
N ARG A 125 -4.80 1.44 13.94
CA ARG A 125 -5.04 0.72 15.21
C ARG A 125 -5.50 -0.72 15.02
N LEU A 126 -6.40 -0.96 14.06
CA LEU A 126 -6.83 -2.32 13.72
C LEU A 126 -5.66 -3.21 13.33
N ILE A 127 -4.60 -2.65 12.74
CA ILE A 127 -3.38 -3.42 12.47
C ILE A 127 -2.54 -3.56 13.74
N VAL A 128 -2.14 -2.44 14.35
CA VAL A 128 -1.11 -2.45 15.40
C VAL A 128 -1.57 -3.12 16.70
N ASP A 129 -2.85 -3.02 17.04
CA ASP A 129 -3.40 -3.55 18.30
C ASP A 129 -3.82 -5.02 18.19
N ASN A 130 -3.74 -5.62 17.00
CA ASN A 130 -4.21 -6.98 16.74
C ASN A 130 -3.07 -7.84 16.20
N HIS A 131 -2.46 -8.62 17.09
CA HIS A 131 -1.29 -9.43 16.74
C HIS A 131 -1.66 -10.73 16.01
N ASP A 132 -2.91 -11.17 16.07
CA ASP A 132 -3.44 -12.39 15.44
C ASP A 132 -3.47 -12.31 13.90
N LEU A 133 -3.47 -11.09 13.34
CA LEU A 133 -3.43 -10.87 11.89
C LEU A 133 -2.02 -10.64 11.34
N GLN A 134 -1.00 -10.66 12.21
CA GLN A 134 0.37 -10.30 11.87
C GLN A 134 1.29 -11.52 11.81
N VAL A 135 2.25 -11.47 10.88
CA VAL A 135 3.44 -12.33 10.88
C VAL A 135 4.68 -11.46 11.04
N ARG A 136 5.60 -11.90 11.91
CA ARG A 136 6.87 -11.22 12.17
C ARG A 136 8.03 -12.11 11.75
N HIS A 137 8.71 -11.76 10.65
CA HIS A 137 9.81 -12.54 10.12
C HIS A 137 11.16 -11.95 10.54
N ARG A 138 11.98 -12.77 11.20
CA ARG A 138 13.36 -12.41 11.53
C ARG A 138 14.25 -12.76 10.35
N TRP A 139 14.89 -11.77 9.76
CA TRP A 139 15.94 -12.00 8.77
C TRP A 139 17.18 -12.56 9.49
N GLN A 140 17.60 -13.77 9.15
CA GLN A 140 18.70 -14.48 9.81
C GLN A 140 19.88 -14.75 8.87
N ASN A 141 19.62 -15.06 7.60
CA ASN A 141 20.64 -15.51 6.67
C ASN A 141 20.81 -14.56 5.49
N ALA A 142 21.98 -14.64 4.85
CA ALA A 142 22.14 -14.12 3.50
C ALA A 142 21.18 -14.86 2.56
N ASN A 143 20.50 -14.12 1.69
CA ASN A 143 19.55 -14.63 0.70
C ASN A 143 18.20 -15.15 1.26
N ASP A 144 17.87 -14.88 2.53
CA ASP A 144 16.48 -15.00 2.96
C ASP A 144 15.60 -14.17 2.00
N LEU A 145 14.44 -14.74 1.62
CA LEU A 145 13.52 -14.14 0.65
C LEU A 145 12.10 -14.13 1.23
N ALA A 146 11.40 -13.00 1.05
CA ALA A 146 9.97 -12.89 1.33
C ALA A 146 9.22 -12.50 0.06
N ILE A 147 8.11 -13.17 -0.19
CA ILE A 147 7.14 -12.86 -1.25
C ILE A 147 5.80 -12.62 -0.57
N TRP A 148 5.12 -11.53 -0.92
CA TRP A 148 3.82 -11.18 -0.36
C TRP A 148 2.94 -10.51 -1.41
N ASP A 149 1.61 -10.57 -1.20
CA ASP A 149 0.64 -9.90 -2.05
C ASP A 149 0.43 -8.45 -1.58
N ASN A 150 0.97 -7.48 -2.33
CA ASN A 150 0.78 -6.05 -2.02
C ASN A 150 -0.67 -5.57 -2.11
N ARG A 151 -1.60 -6.38 -2.65
CA ARG A 151 -3.02 -6.04 -2.75
C ARG A 151 -3.77 -6.19 -1.43
N SER A 152 -3.27 -7.03 -0.53
CA SER A 152 -3.99 -7.44 0.68
C SER A 152 -3.12 -7.53 1.93
N VAL A 153 -1.89 -7.00 1.86
CA VAL A 153 -0.93 -7.06 2.95
C VAL A 153 -0.27 -5.70 3.18
N TYR A 154 -0.22 -5.28 4.44
CA TYR A 154 0.59 -4.15 4.88
C TYR A 154 1.90 -4.66 5.48
N HIS A 155 2.95 -3.85 5.48
CA HIS A 155 4.22 -4.24 6.07
C HIS A 155 4.98 -3.08 6.70
N ALA A 156 5.81 -3.40 7.69
CA ALA A 156 6.70 -2.45 8.34
C ALA A 156 8.06 -3.11 8.63
N ALA A 157 9.13 -2.43 8.23
CA ALA A 157 10.47 -2.74 8.69
C ALA A 157 10.63 -2.23 10.13
N THR A 158 11.10 -3.08 11.05
CA THR A 158 11.42 -2.63 12.41
C THR A 158 12.73 -1.84 12.39
N PRO A 159 12.76 -0.57 12.86
CA PRO A 159 13.95 0.28 12.82
C PRO A 159 14.89 0.04 14.02
N ASP A 160 14.84 -1.14 14.66
CA ASP A 160 15.61 -1.45 15.88
C ASP A 160 17.13 -1.47 15.67
N TYR A 161 17.57 -1.46 14.42
CA TYR A 161 18.98 -1.33 14.03
C TYR A 161 19.52 0.10 14.16
N LEU A 162 18.65 1.12 14.16
CA LEU A 162 19.05 2.52 14.32
C LEU A 162 19.52 2.81 15.74
N ASP A 163 18.76 2.32 16.74
CA ASP A 163 19.03 2.62 18.15
C ASP A 163 20.18 1.78 18.74
N GLN A 164 20.48 0.64 18.12
CA GLN A 164 21.45 -0.33 18.66
C GLN A 164 22.86 -0.19 18.05
N ASN A 165 23.08 0.75 17.12
CA ASN A 165 24.36 0.98 16.43
C ASN A 165 24.98 -0.31 15.84
N ILE A 166 24.13 -1.20 15.31
CA ILE A 166 24.51 -2.55 14.86
C ILE A 166 24.89 -2.62 13.37
N GLY A 167 25.05 -1.45 12.74
CA GLY A 167 25.38 -1.32 11.33
C GLY A 167 24.18 -1.23 10.41
N GLU A 168 24.47 -1.24 9.11
CA GLU A 168 23.48 -1.04 8.05
C GLU A 168 22.59 -2.26 7.83
N ARG A 169 21.32 -2.00 7.48
CA ARG A 169 20.38 -3.01 6.99
C ARG A 169 20.05 -2.71 5.54
N THR A 170 20.46 -3.59 4.64
CA THR A 170 20.23 -3.46 3.20
C THR A 170 19.36 -4.61 2.67
N GLY A 171 18.64 -4.36 1.58
CA GLY A 171 17.80 -5.36 0.92
C GLY A 171 17.44 -4.92 -0.50
N GLN A 172 17.25 -5.90 -1.38
CA GLN A 172 16.82 -5.67 -2.77
C GLN A 172 15.34 -6.01 -2.91
N ARG A 173 14.57 -5.14 -3.58
CA ARG A 173 13.13 -5.35 -3.79
C ARG A 173 12.77 -5.21 -5.26
N ALA A 174 12.17 -6.25 -5.82
CA ALA A 174 11.46 -6.19 -7.09
C ALA A 174 9.96 -6.10 -6.84
N VAL A 175 9.26 -5.33 -7.68
CA VAL A 175 7.80 -5.22 -7.65
C VAL A 175 7.26 -5.43 -9.06
N SER A 176 6.23 -6.25 -9.20
CA SER A 176 5.52 -6.41 -10.47
C SER A 176 4.54 -5.25 -10.69
N LEU A 177 4.20 -4.98 -11.95
CA LEU A 177 3.07 -4.11 -12.25
C LEU A 177 1.78 -4.75 -11.74
N GLY A 178 0.97 -3.96 -11.04
CA GLY A 178 -0.35 -4.35 -10.55
C GLY A 178 -1.46 -3.76 -11.40
N GLU A 179 -2.65 -4.31 -11.25
CA GLU A 179 -3.88 -3.76 -11.80
C GLU A 179 -4.33 -2.51 -11.04
N ARG A 180 -5.16 -1.69 -11.69
CA ARG A 180 -5.84 -0.56 -11.06
C ARG A 180 -6.74 -1.08 -9.93
N PRO A 181 -6.64 -0.55 -8.68
CA PRO A 181 -7.55 -0.93 -7.60
C PRO A 181 -9.01 -0.64 -7.94
N TYR A 182 -9.88 -1.60 -7.65
CA TYR A 182 -11.33 -1.52 -7.84
C TYR A 182 -12.05 -2.25 -6.71
N LEU A 183 -13.35 -1.99 -6.58
CA LEU A 183 -14.26 -2.75 -5.73
C LEU A 183 -15.31 -3.40 -6.64
N ASP A 184 -15.38 -4.72 -6.61
CA ASP A 184 -16.46 -5.49 -7.21
C ASP A 184 -17.59 -5.66 -6.18
N PRO A 185 -18.81 -5.15 -6.43
CA PRO A 185 -19.96 -5.36 -5.55
C PRO A 185 -20.30 -6.84 -5.30
N GLN A 186 -19.89 -7.75 -6.18
CA GLN A 186 -20.11 -9.20 -6.06
C GLN A 186 -19.00 -9.92 -5.29
N SER A 187 -17.88 -9.24 -4.99
CA SER A 187 -16.80 -9.81 -4.19
C SER A 187 -17.22 -10.00 -2.72
N THR A 188 -16.51 -10.87 -2.00
CA THR A 188 -16.86 -11.26 -0.62
C THR A 188 -15.72 -11.00 0.35
N GLY A 189 -16.00 -11.06 1.66
CA GLY A 189 -14.95 -11.24 2.66
C GLY A 189 -14.28 -12.61 2.50
N ARG A 190 -13.04 -12.75 3.00
CA ARG A 190 -12.31 -14.03 2.95
C ARG A 190 -12.99 -15.06 3.84
N ARG A 191 -13.35 -14.71 5.08
CA ARG A 191 -14.07 -15.62 6.00
C ARG A 191 -15.37 -16.13 5.40
N GLU A 192 -16.13 -15.26 4.75
CA GLU A 192 -17.39 -15.64 4.10
C GLU A 192 -17.15 -16.63 2.94
N ALA A 193 -16.16 -16.37 2.08
CA ALA A 193 -15.80 -17.27 0.98
C ALA A 193 -15.39 -18.65 1.49
N LEU A 194 -14.51 -18.71 2.48
CA LEU A 194 -14.02 -19.97 3.05
C LEU A 194 -15.13 -20.75 3.77
N ALA A 195 -16.07 -20.06 4.44
CA ALA A 195 -17.22 -20.71 5.06
C ALA A 195 -18.16 -21.33 4.02
N LYS A 196 -18.36 -20.67 2.88
CA LYS A 196 -19.15 -21.21 1.75
C LYS A 196 -18.48 -22.43 1.13
N GLU A 197 -17.15 -22.38 0.94
CA GLU A 197 -16.38 -23.51 0.40
C GLU A 197 -16.41 -24.73 1.33
N ALA A 198 -16.29 -24.52 2.64
CA ALA A 198 -16.34 -25.61 3.62
C ALA A 198 -17.73 -26.25 3.78
N ALA A 199 -18.80 -25.57 3.33
CA ALA A 199 -20.17 -26.06 3.38
C ALA A 199 -20.64 -26.77 2.10
N ALA A 200 -19.83 -26.73 1.02
CA ALA A 200 -20.09 -27.38 -0.26
C ALA A 200 -19.52 -28.81 -0.29
#